data_AF-A0A8H4V2B7-F1
#
_entry.id   AF-A0A8H4V2B7-F1
#
_cell.length_a   1.000
_cell.length_b   1.000
_cell.length_c   1.000
_cell.angle_alpha   90.00
_cell.angle_beta   90.00
_cell.angle_gamma   90.00
#
_symmetry.space_group_name_H-M   'P 1'
#
loop_
_entity.id
_entity.type
_entity.pdbx_description
1 polymer ?
#
loop_
_entity_poly.entity_id
_entity_poly.type
_entity_poly.pdbx_seq_one_letter_code
_entity_poly.pdbx_strand_id
1 'polypeptide(L)'
;MERGQIKCHPYWNTNSYGPFKVKALGERRVYVDLPQDPETPQRSSASEEKLSSEGLFTSGDERPYILLRHFTLSHSDYPFKPIREITQLQYSYWPDFGTTSQPNHLLQLIEQCNKITRRSSTVNFTAEDAEPPGLRPIVVHCSAGCGRTGTFCTVDSVLDMLKQQRTKRATNDDRKSNNDDNDKWIYDDSTDLVAKTVEDFRTQRPSMVQNLSQFVLCYETVLEWAALHDP
;
A
#
# COMPACT_ATOMS: atom_id res chain seq x y z
N MET A 1 13.53 7.64 13.80
CA MET A 1 13.37 7.55 15.26
C MET A 1 12.00 8.09 15.60
N GLU A 2 11.34 7.56 16.62
CA GLU A 2 10.08 8.08 17.14
C GLU A 2 10.22 8.21 18.66
N ARG A 3 9.96 9.41 19.20
CA ARG A 3 10.12 9.73 20.63
C ARG A 3 11.48 9.30 21.21
N GLY A 4 12.57 9.51 20.46
CA GLY A 4 13.92 9.14 20.87
C GLY A 4 14.26 7.65 20.79
N GLN A 5 13.31 6.79 20.38
CA GLN A 5 13.56 5.38 20.15
C GLN A 5 13.81 5.09 18.66
N ILE A 6 14.83 4.26 18.39
CA ILE A 6 15.08 3.74 17.04
C ILE A 6 13.99 2.71 16.72
N LYS A 7 13.20 2.99 15.69
CA LYS A 7 12.13 2.09 15.21
C LYS A 7 12.56 1.26 14.00
N CYS A 8 13.42 1.83 13.15
CA CYS A 8 14.00 1.21 11.97
C CYS A 8 15.28 1.96 11.59
N HIS A 9 16.31 1.23 11.14
CA HIS A 9 17.52 1.82 10.56
C HIS A 9 17.28 2.14 9.07
N PRO A 10 17.97 3.15 8.50
CA PRO A 10 17.86 3.47 7.08
C PRO A 10 18.63 2.43 6.23
N TYR A 11 18.07 1.22 6.12
CA TYR A 11 18.63 0.06 5.41
C TYR A 11 18.72 0.24 3.89
N TRP A 12 18.43 1.43 3.38
CA TRP A 12 18.54 1.81 1.97
C TRP A 12 19.74 2.74 1.70
N ASN A 13 20.43 3.21 2.75
CA ASN A 13 21.53 4.17 2.60
C ASN A 13 22.86 3.53 2.20
N THR A 14 23.06 2.24 2.49
CA THR A 14 24.27 1.53 2.08
C THR A 14 24.10 1.06 0.64
N ASN A 15 25.06 1.37 -0.22
CA ASN A 15 25.01 0.95 -1.63
C ASN A 15 25.33 -0.54 -1.83
N SER A 16 25.70 -1.26 -0.77
CA SER A 16 26.16 -2.65 -0.84
C SER A 16 25.83 -3.43 0.43
N TYR A 17 25.21 -4.60 0.26
CA TYR A 17 24.82 -5.54 1.30
C TYR A 17 25.29 -6.94 0.90
N GLY A 18 26.55 -7.26 1.20
CA GLY A 18 27.19 -8.47 0.69
C GLY A 18 27.16 -8.50 -0.85
N PRO A 19 26.59 -9.55 -1.48
CA PRO A 19 26.51 -9.64 -2.93
C PRO A 19 25.44 -8.73 -3.55
N PHE A 20 24.53 -8.17 -2.74
CA PHE A 20 23.48 -7.28 -3.22
C PHE A 20 23.99 -5.85 -3.35
N LYS A 21 23.77 -5.25 -4.52
CA LYS A 21 24.09 -3.85 -4.81
C LYS A 21 22.80 -3.07 -4.97
N VAL A 22 22.64 -2.03 -4.16
CA VAL A 22 21.48 -1.15 -4.17
C VAL A 22 21.93 0.21 -4.67
N LYS A 23 21.24 0.75 -5.67
CA LYS A 23 21.50 2.10 -6.18
C LYS A 23 20.21 2.91 -6.09
N ALA A 24 20.26 4.03 -5.37
CA ALA A 24 19.16 4.99 -5.35
C ALA A 24 19.06 5.71 -6.70
N LEU A 25 17.85 5.75 -7.26
CA LEU A 25 17.55 6.46 -8.50
C LEU A 25 16.95 7.84 -8.23
N GLY A 26 16.17 7.99 -7.16
CA GLY A 26 15.58 9.27 -6.78
C GLY A 26 14.56 9.14 -5.65
N GLU A 27 14.20 10.29 -5.09
CA GLU A 27 13.15 10.42 -4.08
C GLU A 27 12.13 11.50 -4.49
N ARG A 28 10.87 11.29 -4.14
CA ARG A 28 9.80 12.27 -4.33
C ARG A 28 8.78 12.22 -3.19
N ARG A 29 8.12 13.33 -2.93
CA ARG A 29 7.05 13.43 -1.93
C ARG A 29 5.68 13.39 -2.62
N VAL A 30 4.74 12.66 -2.01
CA VAL A 30 3.33 12.65 -2.38
C VAL A 30 2.54 13.14 -1.18
N TYR A 31 1.98 14.35 -1.26
CA TYR A 31 1.18 14.90 -0.17
C TYR A 31 -0.17 14.18 -0.11
N VAL A 32 -0.62 13.90 1.11
CA VAL A 32 -1.83 13.11 1.36
C VAL A 32 -3.10 13.95 1.19
N ASP A 33 -3.03 15.23 1.53
CA ASP A 33 -4.21 16.13 1.58
C ASP A 33 -4.53 16.80 0.24
N LEU A 34 -3.76 16.56 -0.81
CA LEU A 34 -3.97 17.19 -2.12
C LEU A 34 -4.73 16.22 -3.05
N PRO A 35 -5.76 16.70 -3.77
CA PRO A 35 -6.39 15.91 -4.83
C PRO A 35 -5.32 15.40 -5.79
N GLN A 36 -5.25 14.09 -5.98
CA GLN A 36 -4.35 13.54 -6.99
C GLN A 36 -4.99 13.71 -8.36
N ASP A 37 -4.30 14.44 -9.25
CA ASP A 37 -4.77 14.58 -10.63
C ASP A 37 -4.96 13.20 -11.28
N PRO A 38 -6.12 12.95 -11.94
CA PRO A 38 -6.31 11.76 -12.73
C PRO A 38 -5.35 11.79 -13.92
N GLU A 39 -4.48 10.76 -13.96
CA GLU A 39 -3.59 10.33 -15.03
C GLU A 39 -3.34 11.30 -16.20
N THR A 40 -2.17 11.95 -16.22
CA THR A 40 -1.62 12.49 -17.47
C THR A 40 -1.05 11.34 -18.30
N PRO A 41 -1.56 11.06 -19.51
CA PRO A 41 -0.95 10.10 -20.42
C PRO A 41 0.33 10.71 -20.99
N GLN A 42 1.46 10.02 -20.87
CA GLN A 42 2.67 10.39 -21.61
C GLN A 42 2.41 10.21 -23.11
N ARG A 43 2.06 11.30 -23.81
CA ARG A 43 2.18 11.42 -25.26
C ARG A 43 3.43 12.21 -25.59
N SER A 44 4.34 11.57 -26.28
CA SER A 44 5.48 12.17 -26.96
C SER A 44 5.02 13.02 -28.15
N SER A 45 5.23 14.33 -28.12
CA SER A 45 5.80 15.14 -29.23
C SER A 45 5.63 16.64 -28.97
N ALA A 46 6.78 17.31 -28.89
CA ALA A 46 7.08 18.71 -29.24
C ALA A 46 6.14 19.87 -28.82
N SER A 47 6.80 20.85 -28.19
CA SER A 47 6.42 22.25 -27.94
C SER A 47 5.25 22.51 -27.00
N GLU A 48 5.50 22.42 -25.70
CA GLU A 48 4.72 23.15 -24.69
C GLU A 48 5.67 23.75 -23.63
N GLU A 49 5.41 25.02 -23.34
CA GLU A 49 6.14 25.84 -22.38
C GLU A 49 6.17 25.15 -21.01
N LYS A 50 7.38 24.93 -20.49
CA LYS A 50 7.61 24.41 -19.14
C LYS A 50 7.05 25.39 -18.10
N LEU A 51 5.79 25.21 -17.71
CA LEU A 51 5.36 25.60 -16.38
C LEU A 51 5.77 24.47 -15.42
N SER A 52 7.04 24.48 -15.02
CA SER A 52 7.55 23.56 -14.02
C SER A 52 6.82 23.80 -12.70
N SER A 53 6.01 22.85 -12.28
CA SER A 53 5.49 22.73 -10.90
C SER A 53 6.59 22.40 -9.87
N GLU A 54 7.87 22.53 -10.25
CA GLU A 54 9.04 22.42 -9.37
C GLU A 54 9.25 23.67 -8.48
N GLY A 55 8.42 24.70 -8.60
CA GLY A 55 8.58 25.95 -7.88
C GLY A 55 7.42 26.29 -6.95
N LEU A 56 7.23 25.57 -5.83
CA LEU A 56 6.56 26.15 -4.65
C LEU A 56 6.70 25.31 -3.35
N PHE A 57 7.86 24.75 -3.02
CA PHE A 57 7.98 23.98 -1.75
C PHE A 57 9.21 24.39 -0.95
N THR A 58 8.97 25.16 0.12
CA THR A 58 9.98 25.62 1.06
C THR A 58 10.34 24.51 2.05
N SER A 59 11.58 24.53 2.53
CA SER A 59 12.04 23.80 3.70
C SER A 59 11.27 24.27 4.95
N GLY A 60 10.12 23.63 5.21
CA GLY A 60 9.20 24.00 6.30
C GLY A 60 7.75 23.54 6.12
N ASP A 61 7.40 22.90 5.00
CA ASP A 61 6.06 22.36 4.78
C ASP A 61 5.77 21.18 5.74
N GLU A 62 4.92 21.41 6.74
CA GLU A 62 4.53 20.42 7.76
C GLU A 62 3.45 19.44 7.29
N ARG A 63 2.91 19.62 6.08
CA ARG A 63 1.82 18.79 5.57
C ARG A 63 2.19 17.29 5.51
N PRO A 64 1.29 16.38 5.89
CA PRO A 64 1.50 14.95 5.75
C PRO A 64 1.83 14.53 4.32
N TYR A 65 2.92 13.79 4.14
CA TYR A 65 3.31 13.21 2.86
C TYR A 65 3.80 11.77 3.00
N ILE A 66 3.71 11.04 1.89
CA ILE A 66 4.34 9.76 1.66
C ILE A 66 5.63 10.02 0.90
N LEU A 67 6.75 9.54 1.43
CA LEU A 67 8.05 9.63 0.79
C LEU A 67 8.26 8.39 -0.08
N LEU A 68 8.43 8.60 -1.38
CA LEU A 68 8.68 7.54 -2.34
C LEU A 68 10.15 7.55 -2.72
N ARG A 69 10.78 6.37 -2.66
CA ARG A 69 12.16 6.17 -3.13
C ARG A 69 12.20 5.09 -4.18
N HIS A 70 12.97 5.33 -5.23
CA HIS A 70 13.20 4.36 -6.29
C HIS A 70 14.63 3.84 -6.20
N PHE A 71 14.77 2.52 -6.28
CA PHE A 71 16.06 1.84 -6.22
C PHE A 71 16.19 0.84 -7.36
N THR A 72 17.42 0.57 -7.75
CA THR A 72 17.76 -0.65 -8.46
C THR A 72 18.52 -1.61 -7.55
N LEU A 73 18.21 -2.90 -7.69
CA LEU A 73 18.84 -4.01 -7.00
C LEU A 73 19.48 -4.95 -8.02
N SER A 74 20.77 -5.20 -7.86
CA SER A 74 21.52 -6.20 -8.64
C SER A 74 22.32 -7.13 -7.73
N HIS A 75 22.75 -8.26 -8.27
CA HIS A 75 23.55 -9.26 -7.55
C HIS A 75 24.92 -9.38 -8.22
N SER A 76 26.01 -9.18 -7.46
CA SER A 76 27.39 -9.19 -7.97
C SER A 76 27.75 -10.50 -8.65
N ASP A 77 27.30 -11.62 -8.09
CA ASP A 77 27.68 -12.95 -8.56
C ASP A 77 26.84 -13.41 -9.76
N TYR A 78 25.79 -12.63 -10.12
CA TYR A 78 24.91 -12.90 -11.25
C TYR A 78 24.77 -11.64 -12.13
N PRO A 79 25.86 -11.15 -12.75
CA PRO A 79 25.89 -9.86 -13.44
C PRO A 79 24.96 -9.79 -14.66
N PHE A 80 24.57 -10.94 -15.22
CA PHE A 80 23.68 -11.04 -16.37
C PHE A 80 22.20 -11.24 -15.99
N LYS A 81 21.87 -11.39 -14.69
CA LYS A 81 20.47 -11.42 -14.27
C LYS A 81 19.88 -10.00 -14.36
N PRO A 82 18.61 -9.86 -14.79
CA PRO A 82 17.98 -8.55 -14.87
C PRO A 82 18.02 -7.81 -13.54
N ILE A 83 18.33 -6.52 -13.62
CA ILE A 83 18.26 -5.60 -12.49
C ILE A 83 16.79 -5.45 -12.08
N ARG A 84 16.53 -5.49 -10.76
CA ARG A 84 15.18 -5.28 -10.22
C ARG A 84 15.00 -3.83 -9.83
N GLU A 85 13.90 -3.24 -10.26
CA GLU A 85 13.45 -1.94 -9.76
C GLU A 85 12.60 -2.15 -8.51
N ILE A 86 12.82 -1.31 -7.50
CA ILE A 86 12.11 -1.36 -6.22
C ILE A 86 11.63 0.04 -5.90
N THR A 87 10.34 0.16 -5.62
CA THR A 87 9.74 1.39 -5.10
C THR A 87 9.43 1.19 -3.62
N GLN A 88 10.01 2.04 -2.77
CA GLN A 88 9.75 2.05 -1.33
C GLN A 88 8.82 3.22 -0.99
N LEU A 89 7.78 2.94 -0.23
CA LEU A 89 6.86 3.94 0.31
C LEU A 89 7.14 4.07 1.80
N GLN A 90 7.40 5.28 2.27
CA GLN A 90 7.58 5.58 3.68
C GLN A 90 6.56 6.64 4.11
N TYR A 91 5.72 6.27 5.07
CA TYR A 91 4.79 7.19 5.70
C TYR A 91 5.23 7.48 7.15
N SER A 92 5.64 8.71 7.42
CA SER A 92 6.21 9.13 8.73
C SER A 92 5.19 9.73 9.69
N TYR A 93 3.97 10.00 9.24
CA TYR A 93 2.92 10.69 10.00
C TYR A 93 1.92 9.72 10.66
N TRP A 94 2.38 8.50 10.94
CA TRP A 94 1.64 7.50 11.71
C TRP A 94 2.32 7.37 13.08
N PRO A 95 1.71 7.81 14.19
CA PRO A 95 2.31 7.66 15.52
C PRO A 95 1.98 6.29 16.15
N ASP A 96 2.84 5.81 17.05
CA ASP A 96 2.73 4.48 17.69
C ASP A 96 1.63 4.43 18.76
N PHE A 97 1.35 5.58 19.40
CA PHE A 97 0.44 5.69 20.54
C PHE A 97 -0.44 6.95 20.46
N GLY A 98 -1.76 6.76 20.58
CA GLY A 98 -2.70 7.77 21.08
C GLY A 98 -3.27 8.78 20.08
N THR A 99 -2.86 8.75 18.82
CA THR A 99 -3.55 9.52 17.76
C THR A 99 -3.63 8.60 16.56
N THR A 100 -4.82 8.06 16.30
CA THR A 100 -5.04 7.23 15.11
C THR A 100 -4.61 8.02 13.89
N SER A 101 -3.86 7.40 12.97
CA SER A 101 -3.74 7.97 11.63
C SER A 101 -5.13 8.21 11.09
N GLN A 102 -5.34 9.33 10.41
CA GLN A 102 -6.65 9.62 9.84
C GLN A 102 -6.98 8.52 8.80
N PRO A 103 -8.20 7.98 8.82
CA PRO A 103 -8.65 6.99 7.85
C PRO A 103 -8.28 7.33 6.39
N ASN A 104 -8.48 8.57 5.98
CA ASN A 104 -8.09 9.09 4.68
C ASN A 104 -6.60 8.89 4.34
N HIS A 105 -5.71 9.12 5.31
CA HIS A 105 -4.27 8.96 5.11
C HIS A 105 -3.89 7.50 4.83
N LEU A 106 -4.57 6.56 5.50
CA LEU A 106 -4.35 5.13 5.27
C LEU A 106 -4.88 4.72 3.89
N LEU A 107 -6.05 5.23 3.48
CA LEU A 107 -6.57 5.02 2.13
C LEU A 107 -5.60 5.52 1.07
N GLN A 108 -5.09 6.74 1.20
CA GLN A 108 -4.11 7.31 0.27
C GLN A 108 -2.82 6.48 0.21
N LEU A 109 -2.34 5.97 1.34
CA LEU A 109 -1.16 5.10 1.38
C LEU A 109 -1.40 3.78 0.64
N ILE A 110 -2.54 3.13 0.86
CA ILE A 110 -2.94 1.90 0.17
C ILE A 110 -3.12 2.18 -1.33
N GLU A 111 -3.79 3.26 -1.70
CA GLU A 111 -4.01 3.64 -3.09
C GLU A 111 -2.69 3.88 -3.83
N GLN A 112 -1.72 4.57 -3.21
CA GLN A 112 -0.37 4.72 -3.79
C GLN A 112 0.34 3.38 -3.94
N CYS A 113 0.25 2.51 -2.95
CA CYS A 113 0.82 1.17 -3.00
C CYS A 113 0.24 0.39 -4.19
N ASN A 114 -1.09 0.34 -4.30
CA ASN A 114 -1.78 -0.48 -5.30
C ASN A 114 -1.61 0.14 -6.71
N LYS A 115 -1.49 1.47 -6.83
CA LYS A 115 -1.12 2.15 -8.08
C LYS A 115 0.27 1.72 -8.58
N ILE A 116 1.23 1.57 -7.69
CA ILE A 116 2.59 1.11 -8.03
C ILE A 116 2.60 -0.38 -8.36
N THR A 117 1.86 -1.20 -7.60
CA THR A 117 1.68 -2.62 -7.85
C THR A 117 1.06 -2.86 -9.23
N ARG A 118 -0.01 -2.13 -9.57
CA ARG A 118 -0.65 -2.15 -10.90
C ARG A 118 0.33 -1.81 -12.01
N ARG A 119 1.07 -0.70 -11.90
CA ARG A 119 2.07 -0.28 -12.90
C ARG A 119 3.21 -1.29 -13.09
N SER A 120 3.52 -2.05 -12.06
CA SER A 120 4.58 -3.06 -12.07
C SER A 120 4.08 -4.45 -12.49
N SER A 121 2.76 -4.62 -12.61
CA SER A 121 2.10 -5.87 -12.98
C SER A 121 2.17 -6.09 -14.49
N THR A 122 2.23 -7.36 -14.91
CA THR A 122 2.06 -7.76 -16.32
C THR A 122 0.59 -7.92 -16.69
N VAL A 123 -0.31 -7.91 -15.70
CA VAL A 123 -1.76 -8.02 -15.87
C VAL A 123 -2.36 -6.63 -15.78
N ASN A 124 -3.19 -6.26 -16.76
CA ASN A 124 -3.88 -4.98 -16.78
C ASN A 124 -5.19 -5.09 -15.97
N PHE A 125 -5.33 -4.25 -14.95
CA PHE A 125 -6.54 -4.09 -14.15
C PHE A 125 -6.63 -2.65 -13.64
N THR A 126 -7.84 -2.19 -13.35
CA THR A 126 -8.13 -0.81 -12.91
C THR A 126 -8.05 -0.69 -11.39
N ALA A 127 -8.26 0.53 -10.86
CA ALA A 127 -8.30 0.75 -9.41
C ALA A 127 -9.53 0.11 -8.74
N GLU A 128 -10.63 -0.04 -9.49
CA GLU A 128 -11.90 -0.59 -9.01
C GLU A 128 -11.95 -2.12 -9.04
N ASP A 129 -11.06 -2.73 -9.82
CA ASP A 129 -10.98 -4.19 -9.92
C ASP A 129 -10.31 -4.78 -8.68
N ALA A 130 -10.75 -5.98 -8.33
CA ALA A 130 -10.02 -6.83 -7.39
C ALA A 130 -8.64 -7.18 -7.93
N GLU A 131 -7.68 -7.34 -7.01
CA GLU A 131 -6.32 -7.69 -7.34
C GLU A 131 -6.24 -9.10 -7.94
N PRO A 132 -5.66 -9.26 -9.14
CA PRO A 132 -5.56 -10.58 -9.78
C PRO A 132 -4.60 -11.49 -9.00
N PRO A 133 -4.79 -12.83 -9.07
CA PRO A 133 -3.85 -13.75 -8.46
C PRO A 133 -2.47 -13.68 -9.12
N GLY A 134 -1.42 -13.95 -8.35
CA GLY A 134 -0.04 -14.01 -8.85
C GLY A 134 0.69 -12.67 -8.91
N LEU A 135 0.14 -11.61 -8.30
CA LEU A 135 0.89 -10.38 -8.07
C LEU A 135 2.15 -10.62 -7.23
N ARG A 136 3.14 -9.75 -7.41
CA ARG A 136 4.39 -9.82 -6.66
C ARG A 136 4.12 -9.46 -5.19
N PRO A 137 4.64 -10.25 -4.22
CA PRO A 137 4.47 -9.93 -2.81
C PRO A 137 5.00 -8.55 -2.45
N ILE A 138 4.25 -7.82 -1.63
CA ILE A 138 4.63 -6.53 -1.07
C ILE A 138 5.26 -6.74 0.30
N VAL A 139 6.40 -6.10 0.54
CA VAL A 139 7.04 -6.11 1.87
C VAL A 139 6.52 -4.92 2.67
N VAL A 140 5.76 -5.20 3.71
CA VAL A 140 5.25 -4.19 4.66
C VAL A 140 5.96 -4.37 6.00
N HIS A 141 6.46 -3.29 6.58
CA HIS A 141 7.05 -3.33 7.92
C HIS A 141 6.77 -2.06 8.70
N CYS A 142 6.81 -2.18 10.03
CA CYS A 142 6.86 -1.04 10.95
C CYS A 142 8.09 -1.20 11.85
N SER A 143 7.94 -1.11 13.17
CA SER A 143 9.01 -1.43 14.12
C SER A 143 9.05 -2.93 14.41
N ALA A 144 8.04 -3.48 15.09
CA ALA A 144 7.92 -4.92 15.37
C ALA A 144 7.27 -5.72 14.23
N GLY A 145 6.72 -5.03 13.21
CA GLY A 145 6.03 -5.65 12.08
C GLY A 145 4.66 -6.24 12.42
N CYS A 146 3.97 -5.74 13.46
CA CYS A 146 2.68 -6.30 13.89
C CYS A 146 1.55 -5.25 13.99
N GLY A 147 1.78 -4.09 14.64
CA GLY A 147 0.74 -3.08 14.85
C GLY A 147 0.27 -2.39 13.56
N ARG A 148 1.01 -1.35 13.13
CA ARG A 148 0.70 -0.61 11.88
C ARG A 148 0.75 -1.51 10.64
N THR A 149 1.67 -2.47 10.63
CA THR A 149 1.74 -3.50 9.58
C THR A 149 0.44 -4.29 9.51
N GLY A 150 -0.07 -4.75 10.65
CA GLY A 150 -1.34 -5.46 10.70
C GLY A 150 -2.51 -4.59 10.27
N THR A 151 -2.57 -3.33 10.72
CA THR A 151 -3.62 -2.39 10.28
C THR A 151 -3.61 -2.18 8.77
N PHE A 152 -2.43 -1.90 8.20
CA PHE A 152 -2.27 -1.71 6.75
C PHE A 152 -2.72 -2.96 5.97
N CYS A 153 -2.17 -4.14 6.31
CA CYS A 153 -2.51 -5.38 5.62
C CYS A 153 -3.99 -5.72 5.78
N THR A 154 -4.58 -5.49 6.96
CA THR A 154 -6.00 -5.80 7.20
C THR A 154 -6.89 -4.96 6.31
N VAL A 155 -6.68 -3.63 6.29
CA VAL A 155 -7.49 -2.75 5.45
C VAL A 155 -7.29 -3.09 3.98
N ASP A 156 -6.05 -3.20 3.51
CA ASP A 156 -5.75 -3.53 2.11
C ASP A 156 -6.46 -4.82 1.65
N SER A 157 -6.37 -5.89 2.44
CA SER A 157 -7.05 -7.16 2.13
C SER A 157 -8.57 -7.07 2.18
N VAL A 158 -9.15 -6.35 3.15
CA VAL A 158 -10.61 -6.18 3.23
C VAL A 158 -11.13 -5.34 2.06
N LEU A 159 -10.42 -4.28 1.66
CA LEU A 159 -10.79 -3.50 0.48
C LEU A 159 -10.77 -4.35 -0.79
N ASP A 160 -9.77 -5.22 -0.94
CA ASP A 160 -9.72 -6.16 -2.06
C ASP A 160 -10.90 -7.16 -2.03
N MET A 161 -11.19 -7.76 -0.88
CA MET A 161 -12.35 -8.64 -0.69
C MET A 161 -13.67 -7.96 -1.06
N LEU A 162 -13.86 -6.69 -0.68
CA LEU A 162 -15.06 -5.93 -1.03
C LEU A 162 -15.17 -5.69 -2.55
N LYS A 163 -14.05 -5.44 -3.24
CA LYS A 163 -14.04 -5.36 -4.70
C LYS A 163 -14.40 -6.70 -5.33
N GLN A 164 -13.85 -7.81 -4.82
CA GLN A 164 -14.20 -9.15 -5.29
C GLN A 164 -15.71 -9.44 -5.13
N GLN A 165 -16.29 -9.10 -3.98
CA GLN A 165 -17.73 -9.24 -3.74
C GLN A 165 -18.55 -8.42 -4.75
N ARG A 166 -18.16 -7.16 -5.02
CA ARG A 166 -18.82 -6.29 -6.00
C ARG A 166 -18.79 -6.87 -7.41
N THR A 167 -17.62 -7.33 -7.87
CA THR A 167 -17.49 -7.98 -9.18
C THR A 167 -18.40 -9.21 -9.28
N LYS A 168 -18.40 -10.07 -8.26
CA LYS A 168 -19.22 -11.28 -8.23
C LYS A 168 -20.72 -10.98 -8.26
N ARG A 169 -21.17 -9.95 -7.53
CA ARG A 169 -22.56 -9.47 -7.54
C ARG A 169 -22.94 -8.90 -8.92
N ALA A 170 -22.04 -8.17 -9.57
CA ALA A 170 -22.28 -7.58 -10.88
C ALA A 170 -22.39 -8.62 -12.01
N THR A 171 -21.63 -9.72 -11.93
CA THR A 171 -21.61 -10.75 -12.98
C THR A 171 -22.74 -11.78 -12.85
N ASN A 172 -23.51 -11.79 -11.75
CA ASN A 172 -24.53 -12.82 -11.44
C ASN A 172 -24.02 -14.26 -11.69
N ASP A 173 -22.71 -14.49 -11.53
CA ASP A 173 -22.10 -15.77 -11.81
C ASP A 173 -22.27 -16.69 -10.59
N ASP A 174 -23.42 -17.37 -10.54
CA ASP A 174 -23.73 -18.45 -9.58
C ASP A 174 -22.91 -19.73 -9.84
N ARG A 175 -21.98 -19.73 -10.81
CA ARG A 175 -21.02 -20.81 -10.95
C ARG A 175 -20.24 -20.88 -9.66
N LYS A 176 -20.53 -21.92 -8.87
CA LYS A 176 -19.68 -22.43 -7.79
C LYS A 176 -18.23 -22.32 -8.25
N SER A 177 -17.55 -21.28 -7.82
CA SER A 177 -16.11 -21.20 -7.98
C SER A 177 -15.57 -22.45 -7.31
N ASN A 178 -14.80 -23.25 -8.04
CA ASN A 178 -14.00 -24.34 -7.48
C ASN A 178 -12.87 -23.80 -6.57
N ASN A 179 -13.03 -22.61 -5.99
CA ASN A 179 -12.08 -22.03 -5.05
C ASN A 179 -12.19 -22.76 -3.72
N ASP A 180 -10.99 -22.94 -3.16
CA ASP A 180 -10.66 -23.54 -1.88
C ASP A 180 -11.72 -23.22 -0.80
N ASP A 181 -12.22 -24.25 -0.10
CA ASP A 181 -13.24 -24.11 0.97
C ASP A 181 -12.86 -23.04 2.02
N ASN A 182 -11.56 -22.72 2.11
CA ASN A 182 -10.97 -21.72 3.00
C ASN A 182 -11.46 -20.28 2.77
N ASP A 183 -11.82 -19.89 1.54
CA ASP A 183 -12.14 -18.48 1.20
C ASP A 183 -13.64 -18.19 1.14
N LYS A 184 -14.48 -19.16 1.51
CA LYS A 184 -15.94 -19.04 1.43
C LYS A 184 -16.51 -17.91 2.29
N TRP A 185 -15.88 -17.63 3.43
CA TRP A 185 -16.31 -16.60 4.38
C TRP A 185 -16.23 -15.18 3.79
N ILE A 186 -15.41 -14.97 2.75
CA ILE A 186 -15.32 -13.69 2.05
C ILE A 186 -16.66 -13.31 1.43
N TYR A 187 -17.53 -14.26 1.07
CA TYR A 187 -18.82 -13.98 0.43
C TYR A 187 -20.02 -14.13 1.37
N ASP A 188 -19.79 -14.28 2.66
CA ASP A 188 -20.85 -14.39 3.66
C ASP A 188 -21.15 -13.00 4.25
N ASP A 189 -22.34 -12.48 3.94
CA ASP A 189 -22.81 -11.17 4.42
C ASP A 189 -22.96 -11.11 5.96
N SER A 190 -22.97 -12.25 6.65
CA SER A 190 -22.99 -12.32 8.12
C SER A 190 -21.61 -12.30 8.77
N THR A 191 -20.54 -12.41 7.98
CA THR A 191 -19.17 -12.42 8.47
C THR A 191 -18.61 -11.00 8.57
N ASP A 192 -18.04 -10.68 9.72
CA ASP A 192 -17.26 -9.45 9.90
C ASP A 192 -15.87 -9.61 9.25
N LEU A 193 -15.72 -9.05 8.03
CA LEU A 193 -14.48 -9.17 7.26
C LEU A 193 -13.27 -8.62 8.01
N VAL A 194 -13.41 -7.53 8.76
CA VAL A 194 -12.29 -6.90 9.49
C VAL A 194 -11.86 -7.81 10.64
N ALA A 195 -12.80 -8.23 11.47
CA ALA A 195 -12.50 -9.12 12.60
C ALA A 195 -11.91 -10.46 12.11
N LYS A 196 -12.49 -11.04 11.06
CA LYS A 196 -12.05 -12.33 10.52
C LYS A 196 -10.66 -12.24 9.90
N THR A 197 -10.38 -11.18 9.13
CA THR A 197 -9.04 -10.95 8.55
C THR A 197 -7.97 -10.80 9.64
N VAL A 198 -8.27 -10.07 10.72
CA VAL A 198 -7.34 -9.92 11.86
C VAL A 198 -7.10 -11.26 12.57
N GLU A 199 -8.14 -12.06 12.76
CA GLU A 199 -8.01 -13.42 13.32
C GLU A 199 -7.08 -14.27 12.46
N ASP A 200 -7.32 -14.32 11.15
CA ASP A 200 -6.53 -15.13 10.23
C ASP A 200 -5.07 -14.66 10.15
N PHE A 201 -4.81 -13.35 10.13
CA PHE A 201 -3.44 -12.84 10.19
C PHE A 201 -2.72 -13.15 11.49
N ARG A 202 -3.43 -13.25 12.62
CA ARG A 202 -2.84 -13.66 13.89
C ARG A 202 -2.41 -15.13 13.92
N THR A 203 -2.98 -15.98 13.05
CA THR A 203 -2.51 -17.37 12.88
C THR A 203 -1.15 -17.43 12.16
N GLN A 204 -0.89 -16.49 11.26
CA GLN A 204 0.37 -16.44 10.48
C GLN A 204 1.46 -15.64 11.20
N ARG A 205 1.09 -14.52 11.82
CA ARG A 205 1.98 -13.66 12.60
C ARG A 205 1.30 -13.24 13.91
N PRO A 206 1.76 -13.72 15.07
CA PRO A 206 1.18 -13.34 16.34
C PRO A 206 1.18 -11.82 16.57
N SER A 207 0.13 -11.35 17.26
CA SER A 207 -0.04 -9.95 17.66
C SER A 207 -0.26 -8.94 16.53
N MET A 208 -0.67 -9.38 15.34
CA MET A 208 -1.16 -8.48 14.28
C MET A 208 -2.32 -7.62 14.81
N VAL A 209 -2.28 -6.30 14.52
CA VAL A 209 -3.17 -5.27 15.11
C VAL A 209 -3.11 -5.29 16.64
N GLN A 210 -2.28 -4.43 17.22
CA GLN A 210 -1.81 -4.56 18.61
C GLN A 210 -2.69 -3.87 19.66
N ASN A 211 -3.55 -2.92 19.27
CA ASN A 211 -4.41 -2.20 20.21
C ASN A 211 -5.77 -1.86 19.62
N LEU A 212 -6.70 -1.46 20.50
CA LEU A 212 -8.07 -1.14 20.11
C LEU A 212 -8.13 0.02 19.09
N SER A 213 -7.33 1.06 19.26
CA SER A 213 -7.31 2.20 18.33
C SER A 213 -6.91 1.78 16.91
N GLN A 214 -5.96 0.85 16.77
CA GLN A 214 -5.57 0.27 15.48
C GLN A 214 -6.68 -0.59 14.87
N PHE A 215 -7.43 -1.30 15.71
CA PHE A 215 -8.56 -2.11 15.27
C PHE A 215 -9.74 -1.24 14.81
N VAL A 216 -10.08 -0.20 15.58
CA VAL A 216 -11.10 0.81 15.22
C VAL A 216 -10.73 1.51 13.92
N LEU A 217 -9.45 1.88 13.74
CA LEU A 217 -8.98 2.49 12.50
C LEU A 217 -9.25 1.59 11.29
N CYS A 218 -9.13 0.26 11.40
CA CYS A 218 -9.49 -0.63 10.29
C CYS A 218 -10.95 -0.44 9.86
N TYR A 219 -11.89 -0.39 10.82
CA TYR A 219 -13.31 -0.15 10.49
C TYR A 219 -13.54 1.25 9.93
N GLU A 220 -13.00 2.28 10.57
CA GLU A 220 -13.18 3.67 10.10
C GLU A 220 -12.69 3.84 8.66
N THR A 221 -11.55 3.25 8.33
CA THR A 221 -10.98 3.28 6.97
C THR A 221 -11.81 2.50 5.96
N VAL A 222 -12.29 1.31 6.31
CA VAL A 222 -13.16 0.52 5.43
C VAL A 222 -14.50 1.22 5.20
N LEU A 223 -15.08 1.83 6.24
CA LEU A 223 -16.32 2.59 6.14
C LEU A 223 -16.16 3.87 5.31
N GLU A 224 -15.06 4.61 5.47
CA GLU A 224 -14.78 5.79 4.63
C GLU A 224 -14.64 5.39 3.17
N TRP A 225 -13.92 4.29 2.88
CA TRP A 225 -13.83 3.78 1.52
C TRP A 225 -15.19 3.38 0.96
N ALA A 226 -16.01 2.66 1.75
CA ALA A 226 -17.34 2.25 1.33
C ALA A 226 -18.22 3.47 1.01
N ALA A 227 -18.24 4.49 1.87
CA ALA A 227 -19.02 5.71 1.66
C ALA A 227 -18.61 6.49 0.40
N LEU A 228 -17.35 6.38 -0.03
CA LEU A 228 -16.86 7.01 -1.27
C LEU A 228 -17.23 6.21 -2.54
N HIS A 229 -17.56 4.92 -2.42
CA HIS A 229 -17.74 4.02 -3.57
C HIS A 229 -19.12 3.31 -3.60
N ASP A 230 -20.00 3.56 -2.62
CA ASP A 230 -21.35 3.02 -2.54
C ASP A 230 -22.34 4.17 -2.25
N PRO A 231 -22.94 4.78 -3.30
CA PRO A 231 -23.85 5.92 -3.17
C PRO A 231 -25.27 5.57 -2.69
#